data_AF-D5UBF7-F1
#
_entry.id   AF-D5UBF7-F1
#
_cell.length_a   1.000
_cell.length_b   1.000
_cell.length_c   1.000
_cell.angle_alpha   90.00
_cell.angle_beta   90.00
_cell.angle_gamma   90.00
#
_symmetry.space_group_name_H-M   'P 1'
#
loop_
_entity.id
_entity.type
_entity.pdbx_description
1 polymer ?
#
loop_
_entity_poly.entity_id
_entity_poly.type
_entity_poly.pdbx_seq_one_letter_code
_entity_poly.pdbx_strand_id
1 'polypeptide(L)'
;MADKKKNSFLNSIQEIKKELFERSVWPTRQDVINQTVVVIVLLIAASAFLGAADYVVTFVVRALLDGSILSSLISSKITLILILAVVVLFVIYFAIRYMRKNRYNR
;
A
#
# COMPACT_ATOMS: atom_id res chain seq x y z
N MET A 1 -50.68 14.50 -15.32
CA MET A 1 -49.36 13.99 -15.81
C MET A 1 -48.34 13.74 -14.68
N ALA A 2 -48.73 13.72 -13.39
CA ALA A 2 -47.79 13.58 -12.28
C ALA A 2 -47.54 12.12 -11.79
N ASP A 3 -48.42 11.17 -12.10
CA ASP A 3 -48.33 9.80 -11.57
C ASP A 3 -47.24 8.92 -12.20
N LYS A 4 -46.81 9.19 -13.44
CA LYS A 4 -45.83 8.33 -14.14
C LYS A 4 -44.43 8.36 -13.50
N LYS A 5 -44.07 9.44 -12.80
CA LYS A 5 -42.75 9.63 -12.19
C LYS A 5 -42.60 8.87 -10.86
N LYS A 6 -43.69 8.70 -10.10
CA LYS A 6 -43.68 8.03 -8.80
C LYS A 6 -43.25 6.56 -8.93
N ASN A 7 -43.71 5.89 -9.99
CA ASN A 7 -43.45 4.49 -10.26
C ASN A 7 -41.97 4.25 -10.65
N SER A 8 -41.38 5.20 -11.39
CA SER A 8 -39.97 5.11 -11.79
C SER A 8 -39.02 5.21 -10.60
N PHE A 9 -39.26 6.13 -9.65
CA PHE A 9 -38.41 6.28 -8.46
C PHE A 9 -38.54 5.10 -7.51
N LEU A 10 -39.75 4.57 -7.32
CA LEU A 10 -39.98 3.39 -6.51
C LEU A 10 -39.28 2.15 -7.09
N ASN A 11 -39.32 1.99 -8.42
CA ASN A 11 -38.61 0.91 -9.10
C ASN A 11 -37.09 1.05 -8.96
N SER A 12 -36.54 2.26 -9.11
CA SER A 12 -35.09 2.50 -8.95
C SER A 12 -34.59 2.21 -7.54
N ILE A 13 -35.34 2.56 -6.49
CA ILE A 13 -34.93 2.22 -5.10
C ILE A 13 -34.97 0.71 -4.87
N GLN A 14 -35.94 0.02 -5.47
CA GLN A 14 -36.06 -1.42 -5.35
C GLN A 14 -34.93 -2.16 -6.08
N GLU A 15 -34.52 -1.68 -7.26
CA GLU A 15 -33.32 -2.17 -7.96
C GLU A 15 -32.04 -1.92 -7.15
N ILE A 16 -31.83 -0.71 -6.62
CA ILE A 16 -30.67 -0.38 -5.79
C ILE A 16 -30.60 -1.31 -4.57
N LYS A 17 -31.73 -1.57 -3.89
CA LYS A 17 -31.77 -2.51 -2.76
C LYS A 17 -31.39 -3.92 -3.22
N LYS A 18 -31.89 -4.37 -4.36
CA LYS A 18 -31.59 -5.70 -4.89
C LYS A 18 -30.09 -5.85 -5.20
N GLU A 19 -29.48 -4.83 -5.79
CA GLU A 19 -28.05 -4.83 -6.08
C GLU A 19 -27.18 -4.76 -4.80
N LEU A 20 -27.52 -3.87 -3.86
CA LEU A 20 -26.73 -3.65 -2.64
C LEU A 20 -26.87 -4.73 -1.58
N PHE A 21 -27.97 -5.49 -1.56
CA PHE A 21 -28.22 -6.50 -0.51
C PHE A 21 -28.19 -7.93 -1.04
N GLU A 22 -28.64 -8.20 -2.27
CA GLU A 22 -28.70 -9.57 -2.80
C GLU A 22 -27.50 -9.91 -3.69
N ARG A 23 -26.95 -8.94 -4.42
CA ARG A 23 -25.76 -9.13 -5.27
C ARG A 23 -24.45 -8.69 -4.62
N SER A 24 -24.51 -7.80 -3.64
CA SER A 24 -23.33 -7.34 -2.91
C SER A 24 -22.82 -8.42 -1.98
N VAL A 25 -21.61 -8.90 -2.26
CA VAL A 25 -20.89 -9.81 -1.39
C VAL A 25 -20.37 -8.97 -0.22
N TRP A 26 -21.16 -8.84 0.84
CA TRP A 26 -20.74 -8.09 2.02
C TRP A 26 -19.50 -8.75 2.62
N PRO A 27 -18.41 -7.99 2.82
CA PRO A 27 -17.15 -8.56 3.24
C PRO A 27 -17.27 -9.11 4.66
N THR A 28 -16.69 -10.28 4.87
CA THR A 28 -16.60 -10.85 6.21
C THR A 28 -15.55 -10.08 7.02
N ARG A 29 -15.58 -10.20 8.36
CA ARG A 29 -14.54 -9.62 9.22
C ARG A 29 -13.13 -10.06 8.81
N GLN A 30 -13.00 -11.29 8.30
CA GLN A 30 -11.73 -11.84 7.84
C GLN A 30 -11.24 -11.17 6.56
N ASP A 31 -12.15 -10.87 5.62
CA ASP A 31 -11.80 -10.18 4.37
C ASP A 31 -11.27 -8.77 4.63
N VAL A 32 -11.90 -8.05 5.56
CA VAL A 32 -11.47 -6.70 5.95
C VAL A 32 -10.07 -6.74 6.57
N ILE A 33 -9.80 -7.69 7.47
CA ILE A 33 -8.47 -7.83 8.09
C ILE A 33 -7.42 -8.17 7.05
N ASN A 34 -7.69 -9.14 6.16
CA ASN A 34 -6.77 -9.52 5.10
C ASN A 34 -6.46 -8.34 4.16
N GLN A 35 -7.48 -7.59 3.73
CA GLN A 35 -7.28 -6.42 2.86
C GLN A 35 -6.49 -5.32 3.57
N THR A 36 -6.79 -5.05 4.84
CA THR A 36 -6.09 -4.02 5.62
C THR A 36 -4.62 -4.38 5.81
N VAL A 37 -4.29 -5.63 6.11
CA VAL A 37 -2.89 -6.08 6.25
C VAL A 37 -2.13 -5.92 4.94
N VAL A 38 -2.73 -6.25 3.79
CA VAL A 38 -2.12 -6.04 2.48
C VAL A 38 -1.82 -4.57 2.23
N VAL A 39 -2.76 -3.67 2.54
CA VAL A 39 -2.57 -2.23 2.37
C VAL A 39 -1.46 -1.70 3.29
N ILE A 40 -1.42 -2.13 4.55
CA ILE A 40 -0.35 -1.74 5.49
C ILE A 40 1.02 -2.14 4.94
N VAL A 41 1.15 -3.37 4.45
CA VAL A 41 2.40 -3.86 3.86
C VAL A 41 2.79 -3.04 2.63
N LEU A 42 1.83 -2.71 1.77
CA LEU A 42 2.08 -1.88 0.59
C LEU A 42 2.52 -0.45 0.96
N LEU A 43 1.90 0.15 1.97
CA LEU A 43 2.26 1.48 2.46
C LEU A 43 3.68 1.51 3.03
N ILE A 44 4.07 0.50 3.81
CA ILE A 44 5.44 0.37 4.33
C ILE A 44 6.44 0.22 3.17
N ALA A 45 6.12 -0.59 2.17
CA ALA A 45 6.97 -0.77 1.00
C ALA A 45 7.13 0.53 0.18
N ALA A 46 6.04 1.26 -0.02
CA ALA A 46 6.04 2.53 -0.74
C ALA A 46 6.83 3.61 0.03
N SER A 47 6.59 3.77 1.33
CA SER A 47 7.31 4.76 2.14
C SER A 47 8.80 4.49 2.23
N ALA A 48 9.19 3.21 2.35
CA ALA A 48 10.57 2.79 2.29
C ALA A 48 11.24 3.13 0.95
N PHE A 49 10.55 2.87 -0.17
CA PHE A 49 11.05 3.19 -1.50
C PHE A 49 11.25 4.69 -1.67
N LEU A 50 10.26 5.51 -1.32
CA LEU A 50 10.37 6.97 -1.38
C LEU A 50 11.50 7.48 -0.48
N GLY A 51 11.59 7.02 0.77
CA GLY A 51 12.65 7.43 1.68
C GLY A 51 14.05 7.06 1.18
N ALA A 52 14.20 5.90 0.54
CA ALA A 52 15.45 5.51 -0.11
C ALA A 52 15.77 6.40 -1.32
N ALA A 53 14.78 6.71 -2.16
CA ALA A 53 14.96 7.59 -3.32
C ALA A 53 15.36 9.02 -2.89
N ASP A 54 14.65 9.60 -1.91
CA ASP A 54 14.96 10.92 -1.36
C ASP A 54 16.38 10.98 -0.78
N TYR A 55 16.80 9.89 -0.14
CA TYR A 55 18.16 9.77 0.38
C TYR A 55 19.21 9.79 -0.75
N VAL A 56 18.99 9.01 -1.81
CA VAL A 56 19.89 8.96 -2.97
C VAL A 56 19.98 10.33 -3.64
N VAL A 57 18.84 10.99 -3.87
CA VAL A 57 18.82 12.33 -4.47
C VAL A 57 19.59 13.33 -3.59
N THR A 58 19.33 13.34 -2.29
CA THR A 58 20.04 14.22 -1.34
C THR A 58 21.55 13.96 -1.35
N PHE A 59 21.95 12.70 -1.46
CA PHE A 59 23.36 12.32 -1.56
C PHE A 59 24.00 12.89 -2.83
N VAL A 60 23.37 12.71 -3.99
CA VAL A 60 23.86 13.23 -5.26
C VAL A 60 23.97 14.76 -5.23
N VAL A 61 22.95 15.43 -4.72
CA VAL A 61 22.93 16.90 -4.61
C VAL A 61 24.07 17.40 -3.72
N ARG A 62 24.27 16.79 -2.54
CA ARG A 62 25.39 17.17 -1.65
C ARG A 62 26.75 16.87 -2.27
N ALA A 63 26.89 15.76 -2.98
CA ALA A 63 28.14 15.42 -3.66
C ALA A 63 28.50 16.44 -4.75
N LEU A 64 27.50 16.94 -5.48
CA LEU A 64 27.69 17.97 -6.51
C LEU A 64 28.00 19.34 -5.91
N LEU A 65 27.40 19.70 -4.78
CA LEU A 65 27.59 21.01 -4.14
C LEU A 65 28.88 21.10 -3.31
N ASP A 66 29.20 20.08 -2.52
CA ASP A 66 30.30 20.14 -1.55
C ASP A 66 31.64 19.62 -2.09
N GLY A 67 31.68 19.02 -3.28
CA GLY A 67 32.90 18.58 -3.99
C GLY A 67 33.76 17.52 -3.29
N SER A 68 33.43 17.12 -2.06
CA SER A 68 34.17 16.18 -1.22
C SER A 68 33.37 14.87 -1.07
N ILE A 69 33.52 14.03 -2.09
CA ILE A 69 32.79 12.76 -2.24
C ILE A 69 33.27 11.72 -1.22
N LEU A 70 34.51 11.81 -0.72
CA LEU A 70 35.21 10.71 -0.05
C LEU A 70 34.98 10.58 1.47
N SER A 71 34.74 11.67 2.21
CA SER A 71 34.53 11.62 3.68
C SER A 71 33.07 11.35 4.08
N SER A 72 32.12 11.61 3.17
CA SER A 72 30.69 11.36 3.34
C SER A 72 30.30 9.87 3.17
N LEU A 73 31.07 9.10 2.38
CA LEU A 73 30.87 7.66 2.23
C LEU A 73 31.35 6.85 3.46
N ILE A 74 32.44 7.24 4.12
CA ILE A 74 33.09 6.38 5.13
C ILE A 74 32.48 6.53 6.53
N SER A 75 31.75 7.62 6.80
CA SER A 75 31.22 7.92 8.13
C SER A 75 29.74 7.53 8.27
N SER A 76 29.47 6.45 9.00
CA SER A 76 28.19 6.00 9.64
C SER A 76 26.90 5.90 8.80
N LYS A 77 26.80 6.62 7.68
CA LYS A 77 25.56 6.81 6.92
C LYS A 77 25.31 5.70 5.91
N ILE A 78 26.34 5.07 5.35
CA ILE A 78 26.22 3.85 4.55
C ILE A 78 25.64 2.71 5.39
N THR A 79 26.07 2.59 6.64
CA THR A 79 25.56 1.59 7.58
C THR A 79 24.07 1.77 7.81
N LEU A 80 23.57 3.01 7.92
CA LEU A 80 22.13 3.28 8.06
C LEU A 80 21.32 2.95 6.80
N ILE A 81 21.85 3.24 5.61
CA ILE A 81 21.20 2.85 4.35
C ILE A 81 21.15 1.34 4.22
N LEU A 82 22.22 0.64 4.61
CA LEU A 82 22.31 -0.82 4.56
C LEU A 82 21.34 -1.44 5.56
N ILE A 83 21.25 -0.89 6.77
CA ILE A 83 20.24 -1.28 7.77
C ILE A 83 18.83 -1.04 7.22
N LEU A 84 18.57 0.12 6.62
CA LEU A 84 17.28 0.44 6.01
C LEU A 84 16.95 -0.55 4.89
N ALA A 85 17.88 -0.80 3.97
CA ALA A 85 17.70 -1.74 2.87
C ALA A 85 17.45 -3.18 3.36
N VAL A 86 18.13 -3.61 4.42
CA VAL A 86 17.89 -4.92 5.06
C VAL A 86 16.51 -4.98 5.70
N VAL A 87 16.07 -3.92 6.38
CA VAL A 87 14.71 -3.82 6.94
C VAL A 87 13.67 -3.89 5.82
N VAL A 88 13.91 -3.20 4.71
CA VAL A 88 13.03 -3.21 3.54
C VAL A 88 12.95 -4.59 2.90
N LEU A 89 14.09 -5.26 2.72
CA LEU A 89 14.13 -6.64 2.21
C LEU A 89 13.45 -7.63 3.16
N PHE A 90 13.56 -7.43 4.47
CA PHE A 90 12.87 -8.25 5.46
C PHE A 90 11.35 -8.04 5.39
N VAL A 91 10.88 -6.80 5.25
CA VAL A 91 9.46 -6.49 5.05
C VAL A 91 8.95 -7.09 3.75
N ILE A 92 9.70 -6.98 2.66
CA ILE A 92 9.35 -7.61 1.37
C ILE A 92 9.29 -9.13 1.50
N TYR A 93 10.27 -9.75 2.15
CA TYR A 93 10.26 -11.18 2.42
C TYR A 93 9.03 -11.59 3.24
N PHE A 94 8.70 -10.82 4.28
CA PHE A 94 7.53 -11.07 5.11
C PHE A 94 6.22 -10.86 4.34
N ALA A 95 6.14 -9.85 3.47
CA ALA A 95 5.03 -9.60 2.56
C ALA A 95 4.79 -10.79 1.62
N ILE A 96 5.86 -11.28 0.98
CA ILE A 96 5.83 -12.45 0.11
C ILE A 96 5.40 -13.69 0.89
N ARG A 97 5.90 -13.85 2.12
CA ARG A 97 5.52 -14.97 3.00
C ARG A 97 4.06 -14.89 3.43
N TYR A 98 3.54 -13.71 3.70
CA TYR A 98 2.15 -13.47 4.04
C TYR A 98 1.22 -13.81 2.87
N MET A 99 1.58 -13.36 1.66
CA MET A 99 0.88 -13.71 0.42
C MET A 99 0.88 -15.22 0.14
N ARG A 100 1.96 -15.93 0.50
CA ARG A 100 2.07 -17.39 0.33
C ARG A 100 1.18 -18.16 1.30
N LYS A 101 1.00 -17.66 2.54
CA LYS A 101 0.17 -18.33 3.56
C LYS A 101 -1.33 -18.23 3.26
N ASN A 102 -1.77 -17.14 2.60
CA ASN A 102 -3.16 -16.95 2.23
C ASN A 102 -3.65 -17.83 1.04
N ARG A 103 -2.79 -18.72 0.51
CA ARG A 103 -3.14 -19.65 -0.59
C ARG A 103 -3.69 -21.00 -0.14
N TYR A 104 -3.70 -21.30 1.17
CA TYR A 104 -4.15 -22.59 1.72
C TYR A 104 -5.61 -22.64 2.19
N ASN A 105 -6.34 -21.54 2.08
CA ASN A 105 -7.74 -21.46 2.53
C ASN A 105 -8.75 -21.42 1.36
N ARG A 106 -8.39 -22.05 0.24
CA ARG A 106 -9.34 -22.40 -0.81
C ARG A 106 -10.06 -23.68 -0.45
#